data_AF-A0ABD1RE28-F1
#
_entry.id   AF-A0ABD1RE28-F1
#
_cell.length_a   1.000
_cell.length_b   1.000
_cell.length_c   1.000
_cell.angle_alpha   90.00
_cell.angle_beta   90.00
_cell.angle_gamma   90.00
#
_symmetry.space_group_name_H-M   'P 1'
#
loop_
_entity.id
_entity.type
_entity.pdbx_description
1 polymer ?
#
loop_
_entity_poly.entity_id
_entity_poly.type
_entity_poly.pdbx_seq_one_letter_code
_entity_poly.pdbx_strand_id
1 'polypeptide(L)'
;MAIAPPLESTAVVHRRPSLSTSALCSNFILSRSSNWLGADFGTNSLKLRVGGGRRREGARGRRRLCAGPRAALGGIFGGIFGKDADTGESTKQMYSGTVALINKLEPEISTLSDSQLRERTSALQERARNVDSLDSLLPEAFAVVREASRRVLGLRPFDVQLIGGMVLHKGEIAEMKTGEGKTLVAILPAFLNALAGKGVHVVTVNDYLARRDCEWVGQVPRFLGLKVGLIQQNMTSEQRRENYLCDITYVTNSELGFDFLRDNLATESNSLAM
;
A
#
# COMPACT_ATOMS: atom_id res chain seq x y z
N MET A 1 48.05 8.98 -39.76
CA MET A 1 48.21 8.01 -40.88
C MET A 1 47.86 6.64 -40.32
N ALA A 2 46.86 5.90 -40.77
CA ALA A 2 46.06 5.95 -41.99
C ALA A 2 44.58 5.62 -41.68
N ILE A 3 43.72 6.22 -42.48
CA ILE A 3 42.25 6.13 -42.50
C ILE A 3 41.87 5.00 -43.47
N ALA A 4 40.80 4.26 -43.18
CA ALA A 4 40.10 3.40 -44.13
C ALA A 4 38.58 3.67 -44.06
N PRO A 5 37.83 3.47 -45.17
CA PRO A 5 36.71 4.35 -45.59
C PRO A 5 35.31 3.84 -45.20
N PRO A 6 34.24 4.66 -45.38
CA PRO A 6 32.86 4.27 -45.11
C PRO A 6 32.19 3.64 -46.34
N LEU A 7 31.20 2.77 -46.13
CA LEU A 7 30.27 2.31 -47.16
C LEU A 7 28.82 2.46 -46.71
N GLU A 8 28.00 2.84 -47.69
CA GLU A 8 26.68 3.47 -47.59
C GLU A 8 25.50 2.53 -47.30
N SER A 9 24.50 3.14 -46.66
CA SER A 9 23.05 3.05 -46.87
C SER A 9 22.52 2.06 -47.94
N THR A 10 21.74 1.08 -47.48
CA THR A 10 20.59 0.55 -48.24
C THR A 10 19.36 0.44 -47.34
N ALA A 11 18.35 1.25 -47.66
CA ALA A 11 17.00 1.18 -47.12
C ALA A 11 16.28 -0.09 -47.61
N VAL A 12 15.62 -0.84 -46.72
CA VAL A 12 14.60 -1.84 -47.08
C VAL A 12 13.44 -1.82 -46.09
N VAL A 13 12.38 -1.12 -46.51
CA VAL A 13 10.96 -1.48 -46.53
C VAL A 13 10.30 -2.04 -45.24
N HIS A 14 9.42 -1.22 -44.67
CA HIS A 14 8.30 -1.59 -43.80
C HIS A 14 7.42 -2.70 -44.39
N ARG A 15 7.09 -3.72 -43.57
CA ARG A 15 5.83 -4.47 -43.69
C ARG A 15 5.23 -4.73 -42.31
N ARG A 16 4.09 -4.08 -42.05
CA ARG A 16 3.11 -4.49 -41.03
C ARG A 16 2.29 -5.67 -41.58
N PRO A 17 1.83 -6.61 -40.74
CA PRO A 17 0.61 -7.34 -41.02
C PRO A 17 -0.56 -6.70 -40.27
N SER A 18 -1.65 -6.54 -41.02
CA SER A 18 -2.92 -5.94 -40.69
C SER A 18 -3.82 -6.83 -39.83
N LEU A 19 -4.69 -6.15 -39.09
CA LEU A 19 -5.89 -6.65 -38.42
C LEU A 19 -6.80 -7.45 -39.38
N SER A 20 -7.34 -8.56 -38.87
CA SER A 20 -8.51 -9.24 -39.42
C SER A 20 -9.56 -9.37 -38.32
N THR A 21 -10.66 -8.66 -38.51
CA THR A 21 -11.87 -8.67 -37.68
C THR A 21 -12.82 -9.79 -38.10
N SER A 22 -13.70 -10.15 -37.17
CA SER A 22 -14.96 -10.93 -37.31
C SER A 22 -14.89 -12.45 -37.14
N ALA A 23 -15.40 -12.92 -36.00
CA ALA A 23 -16.51 -13.88 -35.95
C ALA A 23 -17.12 -13.88 -34.54
N LEU A 24 -18.32 -13.32 -34.45
CA LEU A 24 -19.29 -13.49 -33.37
C LEU A 24 -19.81 -14.93 -33.39
N CYS A 25 -19.79 -15.62 -32.25
CA CYS A 25 -20.75 -16.66 -31.85
C CYS A 25 -20.47 -16.97 -30.36
N SER A 26 -21.23 -16.42 -29.43
CA SER A 26 -22.44 -17.03 -28.85
C SER A 26 -22.30 -18.53 -28.57
N ASN A 27 -22.10 -18.88 -27.30
CA ASN A 27 -22.75 -20.04 -26.69
C ASN A 27 -22.89 -19.83 -25.19
N PHE A 28 -24.09 -19.36 -24.89
CA PHE A 28 -24.76 -19.32 -23.60
C PHE A 28 -25.19 -20.76 -23.28
N ILE A 29 -24.61 -21.42 -22.28
CA ILE A 29 -25.18 -22.63 -21.69
C ILE A 29 -25.19 -22.49 -20.16
N LEU A 30 -26.42 -22.41 -19.67
CA LEU A 30 -26.88 -22.51 -18.29
C LEU A 30 -26.61 -23.88 -17.67
N SER A 31 -26.72 -23.90 -16.33
CA SER A 31 -26.87 -25.05 -15.41
C SER A 31 -25.56 -25.42 -14.70
N ARG A 32 -25.47 -25.51 -13.36
CA ARG A 32 -26.50 -25.91 -12.39
C ARG A 32 -26.13 -25.47 -10.98
N SER A 33 -27.18 -25.15 -10.23
CA SER A 33 -27.29 -24.89 -8.80
C SER A 33 -26.68 -25.93 -7.85
N SER A 34 -26.15 -25.46 -6.71
CA SER A 34 -26.37 -26.11 -5.41
C SER A 34 -26.14 -25.17 -4.23
N ASN A 35 -27.26 -24.67 -3.70
CA ASN A 35 -27.59 -24.30 -2.32
C ASN A 35 -26.49 -24.33 -1.25
N TRP A 36 -26.30 -23.18 -0.57
CA TRP A 36 -26.05 -23.14 0.86
C TRP A 36 -27.07 -22.18 1.51
N LEU A 37 -28.00 -22.78 2.24
CA LEU A 37 -28.88 -22.15 3.25
C LEU A 37 -27.98 -21.52 4.33
N GLY A 38 -28.23 -20.33 4.87
CA GLY A 38 -29.47 -19.89 5.50
C GLY A 38 -29.27 -19.94 7.02
N ALA A 39 -28.95 -18.80 7.65
CA ALA A 39 -29.00 -18.63 9.10
C ALA A 39 -29.25 -17.15 9.43
N ASP A 40 -30.54 -16.80 9.44
CA ASP A 40 -31.08 -15.61 10.10
C ASP A 40 -30.86 -15.74 11.62
N PHE A 41 -30.27 -14.72 12.24
CA PHE A 41 -30.33 -14.54 13.69
C PHE A 41 -31.03 -13.22 14.02
N GLY A 42 -32.14 -13.38 14.74
CA GLY A 42 -33.19 -12.39 14.91
C GLY A 42 -32.79 -11.18 15.74
N THR A 43 -33.31 -10.05 15.31
CA THR A 43 -33.44 -8.82 16.08
C THR A 43 -34.54 -9.01 17.13
N ASN A 44 -34.20 -8.83 18.41
CA ASN A 44 -35.18 -8.80 19.48
C ASN A 44 -35.33 -7.36 19.99
N SER A 45 -36.34 -6.66 19.45
CA SER A 45 -36.81 -5.38 19.93
C SER A 45 -37.77 -5.58 21.11
N LEU A 46 -37.42 -5.10 22.30
CA LEU A 46 -38.32 -5.06 23.46
C LEU A 46 -38.82 -3.63 23.69
N LYS A 47 -40.14 -3.45 23.56
CA LYS A 47 -40.89 -2.23 23.81
C LYS A 47 -41.16 -2.03 25.32
N LEU A 48 -41.00 -0.76 25.73
CA LEU A 48 -41.83 0.04 26.66
C LEU A 48 -42.30 -0.56 28.01
N ARG A 49 -41.99 0.17 29.08
CA ARG A 49 -42.99 0.47 30.11
C ARG A 49 -42.81 1.88 30.69
N VAL A 50 -43.85 2.69 30.47
CA VAL A 50 -44.11 4.00 31.09
C VAL A 50 -44.58 3.78 32.53
N GLY A 51 -44.08 4.61 33.46
CA GLY A 51 -44.58 4.67 34.84
C GLY A 51 -44.14 5.96 35.51
N GLY A 52 -45.05 6.93 35.58
CA GLY A 52 -44.84 8.22 36.22
C GLY A 52 -45.00 8.18 37.74
N GLY A 53 -44.45 9.20 38.40
CA GLY A 53 -44.64 9.44 39.83
C GLY A 53 -43.95 10.72 40.29
N ARG A 54 -44.69 11.83 40.34
CA ARG A 54 -44.28 13.10 40.96
C ARG A 54 -44.32 12.98 42.49
N ARG A 55 -43.40 13.65 43.19
CA ARG A 55 -43.73 14.47 44.39
C ARG A 55 -42.62 15.49 44.67
N ARG A 56 -43.08 16.63 45.18
CA ARG A 56 -42.39 17.91 45.42
C ARG A 56 -41.86 18.00 46.86
N GLU A 57 -41.19 19.13 47.10
CA GLU A 57 -40.85 19.80 48.39
C GLU A 57 -39.43 19.51 48.86
N GLY A 58 -38.61 20.47 49.30
CA GLY A 58 -38.80 21.90 49.53
C GLY A 58 -37.73 22.40 50.53
N ALA A 59 -37.29 23.64 50.33
CA ALA A 59 -36.73 24.56 51.33
C ALA A 59 -35.24 24.48 51.79
N ARG A 60 -34.54 25.56 51.43
CA ARG A 60 -33.76 26.51 52.27
C ARG A 60 -32.60 26.00 53.14
N GLY A 61 -31.39 26.30 52.65
CA GLY A 61 -30.55 27.39 53.17
C GLY A 61 -29.70 27.13 54.43
N ARG A 62 -28.37 27.18 54.28
CA ARG A 62 -27.44 27.85 55.22
C ARG A 62 -26.05 28.01 54.61
N ARG A 63 -25.57 29.26 54.57
CA ARG A 63 -24.17 29.63 54.34
C ARG A 63 -23.32 29.22 55.55
N ARG A 64 -22.15 28.63 55.32
CA ARG A 64 -20.97 28.72 56.20
C ARG A 64 -19.73 28.95 55.33
N LEU A 65 -18.92 29.91 55.76
CA LEU A 65 -17.63 30.29 55.21
C LEU A 65 -16.50 29.48 55.88
N CYS A 66 -15.37 29.40 55.17
CA CYS A 66 -14.00 29.10 55.60
C CYS A 66 -13.56 27.63 55.70
N ALA A 67 -12.72 27.21 54.74
CA ALA A 67 -11.40 26.62 54.96
C ALA A 67 -10.73 26.38 53.58
N GLY A 68 -9.63 27.07 53.29
CA GLY A 68 -8.88 26.90 52.04
C GLY A 68 -8.01 25.63 52.06
N PRO A 69 -7.73 25.07 50.88
CA PRO A 69 -6.51 24.28 50.66
C PRO A 69 -5.60 24.98 49.64
N ARG A 70 -4.35 25.24 50.07
CA ARG A 70 -3.21 25.44 49.17
C ARG A 70 -3.11 24.21 48.26
N ALA A 71 -3.12 24.40 46.94
CA ALA A 71 -2.81 23.35 45.99
C ALA A 71 -1.82 23.88 44.94
N ALA A 72 -0.70 23.17 44.89
CA ALA A 72 0.45 23.23 44.00
C ALA A 72 0.28 23.95 42.66
N LEU A 73 1.11 24.98 42.47
CA LEU A 73 1.70 25.32 41.17
C LEU A 73 2.57 24.13 40.72
N GLY A 74 2.04 23.30 39.83
CA GLY A 74 2.72 22.12 39.34
C GLY A 74 2.11 21.60 38.04
N GLY A 75 2.45 22.25 36.93
CA GLY A 75 2.53 21.62 35.60
C GLY A 75 1.21 21.25 34.90
N ILE A 76 0.55 22.24 34.29
CA ILE A 76 -0.49 22.02 33.24
C ILE A 76 0.16 21.82 31.86
N PHE A 77 1.39 21.27 31.79
CA PHE A 77 2.11 21.09 30.51
C PHE A 77 2.68 19.66 30.31
N GLY A 78 2.37 18.70 31.18
CA GLY A 78 2.86 17.32 31.07
C GLY A 78 1.79 16.25 30.80
N GLY A 79 0.52 16.62 30.64
CA GLY A 79 -0.61 15.69 30.78
C GLY A 79 -1.36 15.29 29.51
N ILE A 80 -1.02 15.83 28.33
CA ILE A 80 -1.82 15.63 27.10
C ILE A 80 -1.08 14.80 26.03
N PHE A 81 0.19 14.43 26.26
CA PHE A 81 1.03 13.73 25.26
C PHE A 81 1.68 12.41 25.73
N GLY A 82 1.19 11.76 26.78
CA GLY A 82 2.00 10.71 27.43
C GLY A 82 1.29 9.59 28.18
N LYS A 83 0.12 9.13 27.73
CA LYS A 83 -0.47 7.87 28.23
C LYS A 83 -0.80 6.83 27.16
N ASP A 84 -0.89 7.24 25.89
CA ASP A 84 -1.14 6.36 24.76
C ASP A 84 0.04 6.36 23.77
N ALA A 85 1.28 6.39 24.29
CA ALA A 85 2.43 6.10 23.43
C ALA A 85 2.37 4.60 23.11
N ASP A 86 2.02 4.26 21.86
CA ASP A 86 2.00 2.88 21.40
C ASP A 86 3.42 2.31 21.55
N THR A 87 3.60 1.48 22.58
CA THR A 87 4.87 0.80 22.80
C THR A 87 5.12 -0.16 21.64
N GLY A 88 6.37 -0.29 21.20
CA GLY A 88 6.72 -1.28 20.18
C GLY A 88 6.29 -2.72 20.54
N GLU A 89 6.06 -3.02 21.83
CA GLU A 89 5.50 -4.29 22.30
C GLU A 89 3.99 -4.42 22.04
N SER A 90 3.19 -3.38 22.27
CA SER A 90 1.74 -3.40 21.97
C SER A 90 1.49 -3.53 20.48
N THR A 91 2.26 -2.83 19.64
CA THR A 91 2.20 -2.97 18.18
C THR A 91 2.54 -4.40 17.76
N LYS A 92 3.61 -5.00 18.31
CA LYS A 92 3.97 -6.41 18.02
C LYS A 92 2.85 -7.37 18.40
N GLN A 93 2.24 -7.19 19.57
CA GLN A 93 1.13 -8.02 20.02
C GLN A 93 -0.08 -7.90 19.08
N MET A 94 -0.41 -6.68 18.67
CA MET A 94 -1.52 -6.39 17.75
C MET A 94 -1.35 -7.13 16.41
N TYR A 95 -0.16 -7.11 15.82
CA TYR A 95 0.10 -7.69 14.50
C TYR A 95 0.57 -9.16 14.53
N SER A 96 0.84 -9.72 15.72
CA SER A 96 1.34 -11.09 15.89
C SER A 96 0.48 -12.14 15.18
N GLY A 97 -0.85 -12.00 15.23
CA GLY A 97 -1.79 -12.88 14.54
C GLY A 97 -1.62 -12.85 13.02
N THR A 98 -1.48 -11.66 12.44
CA THR A 98 -1.27 -11.50 10.99
C THR A 98 0.10 -12.00 10.56
N VAL A 99 1.14 -11.77 11.35
CA VAL A 99 2.48 -12.35 11.12
C VAL A 99 2.39 -13.88 11.09
N ALA A 100 1.66 -14.50 12.02
CA ALA A 100 1.47 -15.94 12.05
C ALA A 100 0.76 -16.46 10.79
N LEU A 101 -0.25 -15.74 10.28
CA LEU A 101 -0.91 -16.06 9.01
C LEU A 101 0.07 -16.01 7.84
N ILE A 102 0.89 -14.96 7.74
CA ILE A 102 1.92 -14.82 6.69
C ILE A 102 2.91 -15.98 6.77
N ASN A 103 3.41 -16.29 7.97
CA ASN A 103 4.36 -17.38 8.21
C ASN A 103 3.76 -18.75 7.83
N LYS A 104 2.47 -18.96 8.05
CA LYS A 104 1.77 -20.20 7.70
C LYS A 104 1.67 -20.44 6.19
N LEU A 105 1.69 -19.38 5.37
CA LEU A 105 1.67 -19.48 3.92
C LEU A 105 3.05 -19.78 3.31
N GLU A 106 4.14 -19.57 4.06
CA GLU A 106 5.51 -19.72 3.57
C GLU A 106 5.82 -21.12 3.01
N PRO A 107 5.43 -22.25 3.66
CA PRO A 107 5.68 -23.58 3.10
C PRO A 107 5.03 -23.78 1.74
N GLU A 108 3.78 -23.36 1.55
CA GLU A 108 3.08 -23.45 0.26
C GLU A 108 3.76 -22.58 -0.80
N ILE A 109 3.98 -21.30 -0.48
CA ILE A 109 4.51 -20.32 -1.43
C ILE A 109 5.96 -20.64 -1.85
N SER A 110 6.77 -21.19 -0.94
CA SER A 110 8.13 -21.58 -1.23
C SER A 110 8.24 -22.70 -2.29
N THR A 111 7.21 -23.52 -2.45
CA THR A 111 7.18 -24.61 -3.44
C THR A 111 6.79 -24.14 -4.84
N LEU A 112 6.25 -22.93 -4.98
CA LEU A 112 5.81 -22.39 -6.27
C LEU A 112 7.01 -22.11 -7.17
N SER A 113 6.86 -22.35 -8.47
CA SER A 113 7.80 -21.87 -9.48
C SER A 113 7.71 -20.34 -9.64
N ASP A 114 8.69 -19.76 -10.32
CA ASP A 114 8.71 -18.31 -10.59
C ASP A 114 7.51 -17.85 -11.43
N SER A 115 7.04 -18.69 -12.37
CA SER A 115 5.83 -18.39 -13.14
C SER A 115 4.59 -18.44 -12.26
N GLN A 116 4.48 -19.43 -11.38
CA GLN A 116 3.35 -19.54 -10.45
C GLN A 116 3.30 -18.37 -9.44
N LEU A 117 4.46 -17.85 -9.00
CA LEU A 117 4.49 -16.62 -8.18
C LEU A 117 3.96 -15.39 -8.92
N ARG A 118 4.26 -15.27 -10.21
CA ARG A 118 3.70 -14.19 -11.05
C ARG A 118 2.21 -14.37 -11.28
N GLU A 119 1.75 -15.60 -11.52
CA GLU A 119 0.32 -15.92 -11.63
C GLU A 119 -0.45 -15.58 -10.35
N ARG A 120 0.14 -15.83 -9.17
CA ARG A 120 -0.43 -15.37 -7.88
C ARG A 120 -0.58 -13.86 -7.83
N THR A 121 0.37 -13.11 -8.37
CA THR A 121 0.27 -11.65 -8.48
C THR A 121 -0.90 -11.24 -9.37
N SER A 122 -1.09 -11.87 -10.52
CA SER A 122 -2.23 -11.61 -11.39
C SER A 122 -3.57 -11.89 -10.70
N ALA A 123 -3.69 -13.03 -10.01
CA ALA A 123 -4.89 -13.37 -9.23
C ALA A 123 -5.14 -12.40 -8.05
N LEU A 124 -4.08 -11.86 -7.46
CA LEU A 124 -4.18 -10.81 -6.44
C LEU A 124 -4.64 -9.48 -7.03
N GLN A 125 -4.13 -9.08 -8.20
CA GLN A 125 -4.58 -7.86 -8.90
C GLN A 125 -6.06 -7.92 -9.29
N GLU A 126 -6.54 -9.07 -9.77
CA GLU A 126 -7.95 -9.28 -10.09
C GLU A 126 -8.86 -9.13 -8.86
N ARG A 127 -8.46 -9.70 -7.72
CA ARG A 127 -9.20 -9.56 -6.46
C ARG A 127 -9.13 -8.12 -5.92
N ALA A 128 -7.96 -7.49 -5.98
CA ALA A 128 -7.73 -6.13 -5.47
C ALA A 128 -8.62 -5.08 -6.13
N ARG A 129 -9.02 -5.28 -7.39
CA ARG A 129 -9.93 -4.37 -8.12
C ARG A 129 -11.39 -4.47 -7.69
N ASN A 130 -11.78 -5.55 -7.02
CA ASN A 130 -13.17 -5.88 -6.69
C ASN A 130 -13.47 -5.83 -5.18
N VAL A 131 -12.52 -5.37 -4.36
CA VAL A 131 -12.65 -5.31 -2.90
C VAL A 131 -12.65 -3.88 -2.39
N ASP A 132 -13.39 -3.64 -1.31
CA ASP A 132 -13.41 -2.35 -0.62
C ASP A 132 -12.12 -2.09 0.19
N SER A 133 -11.48 -3.16 0.70
CA SER A 133 -10.21 -3.08 1.44
C SER A 133 -9.22 -4.16 1.01
N LEU A 134 -7.95 -3.74 0.92
CA LEU A 134 -6.80 -4.60 0.64
C LEU A 134 -6.33 -5.41 1.86
N ASP A 135 -6.84 -5.13 3.06
CA ASP A 135 -6.46 -5.81 4.30
C ASP A 135 -6.63 -7.34 4.22
N SER A 136 -7.68 -7.78 3.51
CA SER A 136 -7.96 -9.20 3.31
C SER A 136 -6.92 -9.91 2.44
N LEU A 137 -6.24 -9.18 1.56
CA LEU A 137 -5.21 -9.69 0.65
C LEU A 137 -3.81 -9.59 1.27
N LEU A 138 -3.65 -8.80 2.33
CA LEU A 138 -2.36 -8.50 2.95
C LEU A 138 -1.55 -9.76 3.29
N PRO A 139 -2.09 -10.79 3.97
CA PRO A 139 -1.28 -11.94 4.35
C PRO A 139 -0.67 -12.68 3.15
N GLU A 140 -1.47 -12.88 2.09
CA GLU A 140 -1.03 -13.54 0.86
C GLU A 140 -0.03 -12.68 0.10
N ALA A 141 -0.33 -11.39 -0.09
CA ALA A 141 0.56 -10.45 -0.79
C ALA A 141 1.92 -10.33 -0.09
N PHE A 142 1.96 -10.23 1.24
CA PHE A 142 3.20 -10.12 1.99
C PHE A 142 4.02 -11.41 1.93
N ALA A 143 3.35 -12.58 1.94
CA ALA A 143 4.04 -13.86 1.79
C ALA A 143 4.65 -14.03 0.38
N VAL A 144 3.94 -13.60 -0.67
CA VAL A 144 4.46 -13.56 -2.05
C VAL A 144 5.67 -12.65 -2.18
N VAL A 145 5.61 -11.42 -1.63
CA VAL A 145 6.74 -10.47 -1.66
C VAL A 145 7.92 -10.99 -0.85
N ARG A 146 7.67 -11.62 0.31
CA ARG A 146 8.73 -12.23 1.13
C ARG A 146 9.47 -13.33 0.36
N GLU A 147 8.75 -14.20 -0.33
CA GLU A 147 9.34 -15.25 -1.16
C GLU A 147 10.12 -14.66 -2.33
N ALA A 148 9.54 -13.69 -3.04
CA ALA A 148 10.20 -13.02 -4.17
C ALA A 148 11.48 -12.30 -3.74
N SER A 149 11.46 -11.61 -2.59
CA SER A 149 12.65 -11.00 -2.01
C SER A 149 13.74 -12.03 -1.70
N ARG A 150 13.37 -13.20 -1.18
CA ARG A 150 14.33 -14.28 -0.91
C ARG A 150 14.97 -14.78 -2.21
N ARG A 151 14.21 -14.94 -3.29
CA ARG A 151 14.71 -15.41 -4.59
C ARG A 151 15.58 -14.38 -5.31
N VAL A 152 15.13 -13.14 -5.33
CA VAL A 152 15.75 -12.07 -6.12
C VAL A 152 16.94 -11.43 -5.40
N LEU A 153 16.79 -11.16 -4.09
CA LEU A 153 17.78 -10.43 -3.31
C LEU A 153 18.55 -11.32 -2.34
N GLY A 154 18.14 -12.58 -2.14
CA GLY A 154 18.68 -13.42 -1.07
C GLY A 154 18.26 -12.99 0.33
N LEU A 155 17.33 -12.04 0.44
CA LEU A 155 16.89 -11.46 1.71
C LEU A 155 15.48 -11.93 2.03
N ARG A 156 15.29 -12.61 3.16
CA ARG A 156 13.97 -12.97 3.69
C ARG A 156 13.54 -11.90 4.70
N PRO A 157 12.49 -11.09 4.42
CA PRO A 157 11.98 -10.13 5.38
C PRO A 157 11.69 -10.74 6.76
N PHE A 158 12.18 -10.12 7.83
CA PHE A 158 11.93 -10.51 9.22
C PHE A 158 10.51 -10.18 9.67
N ASP A 159 10.07 -10.77 10.78
CA ASP A 159 8.72 -10.56 11.29
C ASP A 159 8.48 -9.11 11.72
N VAL A 160 9.50 -8.45 12.30
CA VAL A 160 9.46 -7.01 12.60
C VAL A 160 9.34 -6.13 11.35
N GLN A 161 9.88 -6.60 10.22
CA GLN A 161 9.77 -5.90 8.93
C GLN A 161 8.37 -6.06 8.34
N LEU A 162 7.74 -7.22 8.50
CA LEU A 162 6.33 -7.40 8.16
C LEU A 162 5.43 -6.45 8.97
N ILE A 163 5.70 -6.32 10.27
CA ILE A 163 4.99 -5.39 11.16
C ILE A 163 5.16 -3.96 10.66
N GLY A 164 6.40 -3.53 10.36
CA GLY A 164 6.63 -2.22 9.77
C GLY A 164 5.85 -2.00 8.46
N GLY A 165 5.78 -3.02 7.60
CA GLY A 165 4.98 -2.96 6.37
C GLY A 165 3.48 -2.82 6.63
N MET A 166 2.95 -3.50 7.65
CA MET A 166 1.54 -3.40 8.05
C MET A 166 1.21 -2.02 8.63
N VAL A 167 2.09 -1.45 9.45
CA VAL A 167 1.96 -0.09 9.98
C VAL A 167 1.91 0.93 8.84
N LEU A 168 2.83 0.82 7.87
CA LEU A 168 2.83 1.69 6.69
C LEU A 168 1.56 1.51 5.83
N HIS A 169 1.06 0.29 5.68
CA HIS A 169 -0.19 0.04 4.94
C HIS A 169 -1.39 0.72 5.58
N LYS A 170 -1.46 0.78 6.92
CA LYS A 170 -2.50 1.52 7.65
C LYS A 170 -2.39 3.05 7.56
N GLY A 171 -1.34 3.58 6.93
CA GLY A 171 -1.10 5.02 6.85
C GLY A 171 -0.45 5.61 8.10
N GLU A 172 0.17 4.78 8.94
CA GLU A 172 0.89 5.19 10.14
C GLU A 172 2.40 5.29 9.90
N ILE A 173 3.13 5.88 10.85
CA ILE A 173 4.59 6.02 10.78
C ILE A 173 5.25 4.80 11.43
N ALA A 174 5.95 4.00 10.64
CA ALA A 174 6.79 2.91 11.16
C ALA A 174 8.15 3.45 11.63
N GLU A 175 8.28 3.74 12.93
CA GLU A 175 9.59 4.00 13.53
C GLU A 175 10.40 2.71 13.59
N MET A 176 11.57 2.73 12.96
CA MET A 176 12.50 1.60 12.90
C MET A 176 13.92 2.14 13.09
N LYS A 177 14.80 1.38 13.72
CA LYS A 177 16.20 1.79 13.87
C LYS A 177 16.96 1.66 12.55
N THR A 178 18.04 2.41 12.42
CA THR A 178 18.96 2.27 11.28
C THR A 178 19.52 0.84 11.27
N GLY A 179 19.52 0.21 10.10
CA GLY A 179 19.94 -1.19 9.95
C GLY A 179 18.79 -2.21 10.00
N GLU A 180 17.58 -1.83 10.39
CA GLU A 180 16.42 -2.74 10.41
C GLU A 180 15.80 -3.01 9.02
N GLY A 181 16.40 -2.48 7.95
CA GLY A 181 15.99 -2.76 6.57
C GLY A 181 14.76 -1.98 6.09
N LYS A 182 14.63 -0.69 6.45
CA LYS A 182 13.54 0.21 6.03
C LYS A 182 13.25 0.17 4.53
N THR A 183 14.29 0.11 3.70
CA THR A 183 14.16 0.05 2.24
C THR A 183 13.49 -1.24 1.78
N LEU A 184 13.81 -2.38 2.41
CA LEU A 184 13.16 -3.66 2.12
C LEU A 184 11.70 -3.67 2.59
N VAL A 185 11.44 -3.06 3.75
CA VAL A 185 10.09 -2.93 4.31
C VAL A 185 9.16 -2.17 3.38
N ALA A 186 9.63 -1.10 2.74
CA ALA A 186 8.81 -0.27 1.85
C ALA A 186 8.20 -1.04 0.67
N ILE A 187 8.84 -2.13 0.21
CA ILE A 187 8.34 -2.95 -0.90
C ILE A 187 7.02 -3.63 -0.53
N LEU A 188 6.87 -4.09 0.72
CA LEU A 188 5.71 -4.87 1.17
C LEU A 188 4.38 -4.10 0.99
N PRO A 189 4.20 -2.91 1.60
CA PRO A 189 3.00 -2.11 1.38
C PRO A 189 2.95 -1.50 -0.02
N ALA A 190 4.09 -1.18 -0.65
CA ALA A 190 4.09 -0.64 -2.01
C ALA A 190 3.53 -1.65 -3.00
N PHE A 191 3.93 -2.91 -2.92
CA PHE A 191 3.40 -3.99 -3.74
C PHE A 191 1.90 -4.19 -3.48
N LEU A 192 1.48 -4.33 -2.22
CA LEU A 192 0.07 -4.54 -1.87
C LEU A 192 -0.83 -3.42 -2.42
N ASN A 193 -0.45 -2.17 -2.19
CA ASN A 193 -1.23 -1.01 -2.63
C ASN A 193 -1.21 -0.84 -4.16
N ALA A 194 -0.11 -1.21 -4.82
CA ALA A 194 -0.01 -1.17 -6.27
C ALA A 194 -0.97 -2.16 -6.97
N LEU A 195 -1.40 -3.24 -6.29
CA LEU A 195 -2.38 -4.19 -6.85
C LEU A 195 -3.72 -3.54 -7.22
N ALA A 196 -4.08 -2.43 -6.56
CA ALA A 196 -5.30 -1.67 -6.88
C ALA A 196 -5.22 -0.90 -8.20
N GLY A 197 -4.03 -0.81 -8.83
CA GLY A 197 -3.83 -0.15 -10.12
C GLY A 197 -3.92 1.38 -10.07
N LYS A 198 -3.78 1.99 -8.90
CA LYS A 198 -3.82 3.46 -8.69
C LYS A 198 -2.43 4.11 -8.68
N GLY A 199 -1.36 3.32 -8.81
CA GLY A 199 0.01 3.77 -8.63
C GLY A 199 0.40 3.96 -7.17
N VAL A 200 1.70 3.80 -6.87
CA VAL A 200 2.28 4.06 -5.54
C VAL A 200 3.54 4.90 -5.70
N HIS A 201 3.63 6.01 -4.97
CA HIS A 201 4.85 6.84 -4.95
C HIS A 201 5.71 6.52 -3.74
N VAL A 202 6.93 6.04 -3.97
CA VAL A 202 7.94 5.85 -2.94
C VAL A 202 8.86 7.06 -2.93
N VAL A 203 8.68 7.92 -1.91
CA VAL A 203 9.39 9.19 -1.83
C VAL A 203 10.68 9.04 -1.04
N THR A 204 11.78 9.54 -1.61
CA THR A 204 13.10 9.58 -0.95
C THR A 204 13.61 11.02 -0.84
N VAL A 205 14.70 11.21 -0.09
CA VAL A 205 15.26 12.54 0.15
C VAL A 205 16.13 13.07 -0.99
N ASN A 206 16.64 12.21 -1.87
CA ASN A 206 17.48 12.63 -2.99
C ASN A 206 17.47 11.60 -4.14
N ASP A 207 17.87 12.07 -5.33
CA ASP A 207 17.86 11.28 -6.57
C ASP A 207 18.74 10.03 -6.51
N TYR A 208 19.84 10.07 -5.75
CA TYR A 208 20.71 8.91 -5.57
C TYR A 208 19.97 7.77 -4.85
N LEU A 209 19.28 8.08 -3.74
CA LEU A 209 18.51 7.09 -3.00
C LEU A 209 17.29 6.61 -3.80
N ALA A 210 16.60 7.51 -4.52
CA ALA A 210 15.51 7.13 -5.42
C ALA A 210 15.99 6.11 -6.46
N ARG A 211 17.11 6.41 -7.14
CA ARG A 211 17.69 5.53 -8.16
C ARG A 211 18.15 4.21 -7.55
N ARG A 212 18.95 4.25 -6.48
CA ARG A 212 19.47 3.05 -5.80
C ARG A 212 18.35 2.12 -5.38
N ASP A 213 17.30 2.66 -4.74
CA ASP A 213 16.20 1.83 -4.24
C ASP A 213 15.37 1.28 -5.41
N CYS A 214 15.12 2.09 -6.44
CA CYS A 214 14.45 1.63 -7.66
C CYS A 214 15.23 0.51 -8.39
N GLU A 215 16.56 0.60 -8.47
CA GLU A 215 17.41 -0.40 -9.14
C GLU A 215 17.64 -1.65 -8.28
N TRP A 216 17.74 -1.50 -6.96
CA TRP A 216 18.01 -2.62 -6.06
C TRP A 216 16.72 -3.33 -5.63
N VAL A 217 15.91 -2.69 -4.78
CA VAL A 217 14.71 -3.32 -4.22
C VAL A 217 13.56 -3.37 -5.22
N GLY A 218 13.53 -2.47 -6.20
CA GLY A 218 12.55 -2.50 -7.29
C GLY A 218 12.61 -3.76 -8.16
N GLN A 219 13.67 -4.57 -8.08
CA GLN A 219 13.74 -5.87 -8.78
C GLN A 219 12.67 -6.85 -8.29
N VAL A 220 12.26 -6.78 -7.01
CA VAL A 220 11.26 -7.67 -6.42
C VAL A 220 9.87 -7.49 -7.06
N PRO A 221 9.27 -6.29 -7.08
CA PRO A 221 8.01 -6.07 -7.78
C PRO A 221 8.11 -6.30 -9.30
N ARG A 222 9.25 -5.99 -9.94
CA ARG A 222 9.48 -6.34 -11.36
C ARG A 222 9.46 -7.84 -11.60
N PHE A 223 10.09 -8.62 -10.72
CA PHE A 223 10.06 -10.08 -10.78
C PHE A 223 8.64 -10.62 -10.64
N LEU A 224 7.80 -9.97 -9.83
CA LEU A 224 6.39 -10.31 -9.65
C LEU A 224 5.47 -9.80 -10.77
N GLY A 225 6.00 -9.05 -11.74
CA GLY A 225 5.26 -8.60 -12.92
C GLY A 225 4.71 -7.17 -12.84
N LEU A 226 5.05 -6.40 -11.80
CA LEU A 226 4.71 -4.98 -11.72
C LEU A 226 5.73 -4.11 -12.47
N LYS A 227 5.27 -2.98 -13.00
CA LYS A 227 6.11 -1.94 -13.58
C LYS A 227 6.62 -1.01 -12.49
N VAL A 228 7.91 -0.69 -12.53
CA VAL A 228 8.56 0.19 -11.56
C VAL A 228 9.27 1.33 -12.28
N GLY A 229 8.81 2.56 -12.04
CA GLY A 229 9.34 3.79 -12.61
C GLY A 229 10.29 4.52 -11.66
N LEU A 230 11.07 5.43 -12.24
CA LEU A 230 11.97 6.34 -11.52
C LEU A 230 11.82 7.74 -12.12
N ILE A 231 11.55 8.73 -11.28
CA ILE A 231 11.58 10.14 -11.66
C ILE A 231 12.90 10.73 -11.21
N GLN A 232 13.57 11.44 -12.12
CA GLN A 232 14.83 12.14 -11.84
C GLN A 232 14.83 13.54 -12.42
N GLN A 233 15.78 14.34 -11.93
CA GLN A 233 16.10 15.62 -12.53
C GLN A 233 16.40 15.49 -14.03
N ASN A 234 15.99 16.49 -14.82
CA ASN A 234 16.19 16.59 -16.28
C ASN A 234 15.41 15.59 -17.15
N MET A 235 14.43 14.86 -16.62
CA MET A 235 13.47 14.12 -17.45
C MET A 235 12.48 15.03 -18.16
N THR A 236 12.18 14.73 -19.42
CA THR A 236 11.13 15.40 -20.19
C THR A 236 9.74 15.05 -19.63
N SER A 237 8.73 15.85 -19.98
CA SER A 237 7.35 15.59 -19.53
C SER A 237 6.84 14.22 -20.00
N GLU A 238 7.20 13.79 -21.21
CA GLU A 238 6.83 12.49 -21.76
C GLU A 238 7.45 11.34 -20.94
N GLN A 239 8.74 11.46 -20.61
CA GLN A 239 9.44 10.47 -19.79
C GLN A 239 8.86 10.39 -18.38
N ARG A 240 8.48 11.54 -17.80
CA ARG A 240 7.82 11.57 -16.48
C ARG A 240 6.49 10.86 -16.53
N ARG A 241 5.67 11.14 -17.54
CA ARG A 241 4.40 10.47 -17.76
C ARG A 241 4.53 8.96 -17.87
N GLU A 242 5.50 8.47 -18.63
CA GLU A 242 5.77 7.02 -18.72
C GLU A 242 6.13 6.40 -17.36
N ASN A 243 6.88 7.12 -16.53
CA ASN A 243 7.25 6.67 -15.18
C ASN A 243 6.10 6.78 -14.17
N TYR A 244 5.24 7.80 -14.26
CA TYR A 244 4.04 7.91 -13.42
C TYR A 244 2.96 6.88 -13.77
N LEU A 245 2.94 6.37 -15.02
CA LEU A 245 2.09 5.25 -15.44
C LEU A 245 2.57 3.87 -14.95
N CYS A 246 3.70 3.79 -14.24
CA CYS A 246 4.14 2.55 -13.59
C CYS A 246 3.32 2.26 -12.33
N ASP A 247 3.27 0.99 -11.92
CA ASP A 247 2.53 0.57 -10.73
C ASP A 247 3.18 1.13 -9.44
N ILE A 248 4.51 1.26 -9.44
CA ILE A 248 5.30 1.85 -8.35
C ILE A 248 6.29 2.85 -8.95
N THR A 249 6.36 4.06 -8.41
CA THR A 249 7.24 5.13 -8.90
C THR A 249 8.11 5.65 -7.76
N TYR A 250 9.43 5.57 -7.94
CA TYR A 250 10.39 6.19 -7.04
C TYR A 250 10.63 7.63 -7.45
N VAL A 251 10.56 8.54 -6.47
CA VAL A 251 10.65 9.99 -6.73
C VAL A 251 11.20 10.71 -5.50
N THR A 252 11.69 11.93 -5.66
CA THR A 252 12.04 12.79 -4.52
C THR A 252 10.89 13.70 -4.14
N ASN A 253 10.89 14.23 -2.92
CA ASN A 253 9.85 15.15 -2.48
C ASN A 253 9.76 16.40 -3.38
N SER A 254 10.91 16.93 -3.82
CA SER A 254 10.99 18.11 -4.66
C SER A 254 10.39 17.85 -6.04
N GLU A 255 10.79 16.77 -6.71
CA GLU A 255 10.28 16.44 -8.05
C GLU A 255 8.77 16.20 -8.02
N LEU A 256 8.29 15.44 -7.02
CA LEU A 256 6.85 15.18 -6.85
C LEU A 256 6.06 16.48 -6.66
N GLY A 257 6.57 17.41 -5.86
CA GLY A 257 5.93 18.71 -5.64
C GLY A 257 5.94 19.58 -6.89
N PHE A 258 7.06 19.64 -7.62
CA PHE A 258 7.16 20.43 -8.85
C PHE A 258 6.32 19.84 -9.99
N ASP A 259 6.21 18.51 -10.10
CA ASP A 259 5.34 17.85 -11.07
C ASP A 259 3.87 18.16 -10.79
N PHE A 260 3.44 18.05 -9.53
CA PHE A 260 2.09 18.47 -9.14
C PHE A 260 1.81 19.93 -9.49
N LEU A 261 2.75 20.85 -9.22
CA LEU A 261 2.59 22.26 -9.57
C LEU A 261 2.53 22.48 -11.09
N ARG A 262 3.36 21.78 -11.88
CA ARG A 262 3.33 21.85 -13.35
C ARG A 262 2.00 21.37 -13.92
N ASP A 263 1.46 20.28 -13.38
CA ASP A 263 0.20 19.71 -13.83
C ASP A 263 -0.99 20.65 -13.56
N ASN A 264 -0.95 21.41 -12.46
CA ASN A 264 -1.97 22.42 -12.17
C ASN A 264 -1.85 23.71 -13.01
N LEU A 265 -0.72 23.90 -13.70
CA LEU A 265 -0.50 25.01 -14.64
C LEU A 265 -0.70 24.60 -16.10
N ALA A 266 -0.82 23.30 -16.38
CA ALA A 266 -1.02 22.77 -17.72
C ALA A 266 -2.36 23.21 -18.30
N THR A 267 -2.34 23.71 -19.53
CA THR A 267 -3.56 24.13 -20.25
C THR A 267 -4.21 22.99 -21.03
N GLU A 268 -3.47 21.91 -21.28
CA GLU A 268 -3.93 20.75 -22.05
C GLU A 268 -3.73 19.46 -21.25
N SER A 269 -4.70 18.54 -21.30
CA SER A 269 -4.60 17.27 -20.57
C SER A 269 -3.45 16.38 -21.07
N ASN A 270 -2.97 16.57 -22.30
CA ASN A 270 -1.88 15.77 -22.84
C ASN A 270 -0.48 16.22 -22.36
N SER A 271 -0.37 17.39 -21.72
CA SER A 271 0.89 17.88 -21.15
C SER A 271 1.09 17.50 -19.68
N LEU A 272 0.13 16.78 -19.09
CA LEU A 272 0.21 16.31 -17.69
C LEU A 272 1.31 15.25 -17.53
N ALA A 273 2.09 15.40 -16.48
CA ALA A 273 3.10 14.42 -16.07
C ALA A 273 2.46 13.29 -15.25
N MET A 274 1.54 13.59 -14.32
CA MET A 274 0.85 12.61 -13.47
C MET A 274 -0.53 12.24 -14.02
#